data_AF-A0A225DCN0-F1
#
_entry.id   AF-A0A225DCN0-F1
#
_cell.length_a   1.000
_cell.length_b   1.000
_cell.length_c   1.000
_cell.angle_alpha   90.00
_cell.angle_beta   90.00
_cell.angle_gamma   90.00
#
_symmetry.space_group_name_H-M   'P 1'
#
loop_
_entity.id
_entity.type
_entity.pdbx_description
1 polymer ?
#
loop_
_entity_poly.entity_id
_entity_poly.type
_entity_poly.pdbx_seq_one_letter_code
_entity_poly.pdbx_strand_id
1 'polypeptide(L)'
;MSEQTAAGKPALKPLAIKCTSSKCEDGLHCFKATRKLKASGDEGACRSCGVKLVDWPRIRQLDPADAAHTLTAMRLELIRHHFWHVAIDEDAVVKARRKGKTGLEAAVPKRIRQSVGKEKPFRDGQQTPFVGNVIYYAQHATASCCRTCMEYWHGIPKGRALTDAEVEYLSRLAMLFITERLPDLPQEGERATRKYGEKSQSLAAGGRDAAHTD
;
A
#
# COMPACT_ATOMS: atom_id res chain seq x y z
N MET A 1 25.76 -2.68 28.37
CA MET A 1 24.86 -3.53 27.58
C MET A 1 23.45 -3.24 28.05
N SER A 2 22.70 -2.44 27.29
CA SER A 2 21.31 -2.10 27.63
C SER A 2 20.47 -2.36 26.40
N GLU A 3 19.96 -3.58 26.34
CA GLU A 3 19.05 -4.08 25.32
C GLU A 3 17.68 -3.46 25.60
N GLN A 4 17.39 -2.34 24.94
CA GLN A 4 16.06 -1.75 24.98
C GLN A 4 15.13 -2.60 24.11
N THR A 5 14.30 -3.41 24.76
CA THR A 5 13.20 -4.14 24.13
C THR A 5 12.16 -3.14 23.63
N ALA A 6 12.12 -2.91 22.32
CA ALA A 6 11.05 -2.17 21.68
C ALA A 6 9.72 -2.92 21.91
N ALA A 7 8.80 -2.31 22.65
CA ALA A 7 7.44 -2.81 22.84
C ALA A 7 6.82 -3.13 21.47
N GLY A 8 6.62 -4.43 21.19
CA GLY A 8 6.16 -4.91 19.90
C GLY A 8 4.74 -4.44 19.62
N LYS A 9 4.52 -3.82 18.45
CA LYS A 9 3.16 -3.51 17.96
C LYS A 9 2.28 -4.77 18.01
N PRO A 10 1.02 -4.66 18.47
CA PRO A 10 0.11 -5.80 18.60
C PRO A 10 -0.11 -6.50 17.25
N ALA A 11 -0.33 -7.81 17.31
CA ALA A 11 -0.60 -8.62 16.13
C ALA A 11 -1.88 -8.15 15.41
N LEU A 12 -1.83 -8.16 14.08
CA LEU A 12 -2.99 -7.79 13.26
C LEU A 12 -4.02 -8.93 13.26
N LYS A 13 -5.31 -8.57 13.21
CA LYS A 13 -6.39 -9.55 13.05
C LYS A 13 -6.25 -10.27 11.70
N PRO A 14 -6.39 -11.61 11.64
CA PRO A 14 -6.29 -12.36 10.38
C PRO A 14 -7.27 -11.86 9.31
N LEU A 15 -6.83 -11.91 8.05
CA LEU A 15 -7.70 -11.63 6.89
C LEU A 15 -8.71 -12.76 6.67
N ALA A 16 -9.94 -12.39 6.28
CA ALA A 16 -10.97 -13.35 5.89
C ALA A 16 -10.69 -14.05 4.54
N ILE A 17 -9.71 -13.53 3.78
CA ILE A 17 -9.33 -13.97 2.44
C ILE A 17 -7.87 -14.42 2.43
N LYS A 18 -7.56 -15.48 1.67
CA LYS A 18 -6.20 -16.02 1.57
C LYS A 18 -5.58 -15.68 0.22
N CYS A 19 -4.25 -15.56 0.17
CA CYS A 19 -3.52 -15.39 -1.10
C CYS A 19 -3.66 -16.57 -2.09
N THR A 20 -4.30 -17.67 -1.67
CA THR A 20 -4.55 -18.85 -2.50
C THR A 20 -6.04 -19.05 -2.80
N SER A 21 -6.89 -18.13 -2.34
CA SER A 21 -8.33 -18.18 -2.60
C SER A 21 -8.62 -17.86 -4.07
N SER A 22 -9.66 -18.48 -4.62
CA SER A 22 -10.16 -18.25 -5.98
C SER A 22 -11.69 -18.39 -5.99
N LYS A 23 -12.35 -17.70 -6.92
CA LYS A 23 -13.77 -17.81 -7.21
C LYS A 23 -13.93 -17.82 -8.73
N CYS A 24 -13.52 -18.93 -9.35
CA CYS A 24 -13.29 -19.00 -10.80
C CYS A 24 -14.56 -18.79 -11.62
N GLU A 25 -15.73 -19.16 -11.10
CA GLU A 25 -17.04 -18.91 -11.73
C GLU A 25 -17.34 -17.41 -11.88
N ASP A 26 -16.77 -16.57 -11.02
CA ASP A 26 -16.89 -15.10 -11.08
C ASP A 26 -15.74 -14.46 -11.89
N GLY A 27 -14.92 -15.25 -12.60
CA GLY A 27 -13.73 -14.75 -13.30
C GLY A 27 -12.58 -14.34 -12.37
N LEU A 28 -12.63 -14.70 -11.09
CA LEU A 28 -11.61 -14.39 -10.09
C LEU A 28 -10.76 -15.61 -9.77
N HIS A 29 -9.50 -15.56 -10.17
CA HIS A 29 -8.59 -16.69 -10.17
C HIS A 29 -7.52 -16.56 -9.08
N CYS A 30 -6.60 -17.52 -9.04
CA CYS A 30 -5.35 -17.44 -8.30
C CYS A 30 -4.27 -18.09 -9.15
N PHE A 31 -3.23 -17.35 -9.51
CA PHE A 31 -2.16 -17.85 -10.39
C PHE A 31 -0.90 -18.24 -9.62
N LYS A 32 -0.97 -18.27 -8.28
CA LYS A 32 0.12 -18.73 -7.44
C LYS A 32 0.32 -20.23 -7.64
N ALA A 33 1.37 -20.58 -8.38
CA ALA A 33 1.66 -21.95 -8.79
C ALA A 33 1.77 -22.93 -7.61
N THR A 34 1.17 -24.11 -7.79
CA THR A 34 1.36 -25.27 -6.90
C THR A 34 2.60 -26.05 -7.32
N ARG A 35 3.11 -26.95 -6.46
CA ARG A 35 4.21 -27.85 -6.83
C ARG A 35 3.92 -28.65 -8.11
N LYS A 36 2.66 -29.11 -8.27
CA LYS A 36 2.21 -29.83 -9.46
C LYS A 36 2.32 -28.98 -10.73
N LEU A 37 1.85 -27.72 -10.67
CA LEU A 37 1.93 -26.80 -11.82
C LEU A 37 3.37 -26.49 -12.21
N LYS A 38 4.27 -26.34 -11.23
CA LYS A 38 5.69 -26.17 -11.50
C LYS A 38 6.28 -27.37 -12.22
N ALA A 39 5.98 -28.58 -11.71
CA ALA A 39 6.47 -29.83 -12.29
C ALA A 39 5.96 -30.09 -13.71
N SER A 40 4.75 -29.62 -14.06
CA SER A 40 4.18 -29.77 -15.40
C SER A 40 4.52 -28.62 -16.37
N GLY A 41 5.25 -27.59 -15.94
CA GLY A 41 5.53 -26.41 -16.77
C GLY A 41 4.33 -25.48 -16.96
N ASP A 42 3.24 -25.68 -16.22
CA ASP A 42 2.03 -24.84 -16.26
C ASP A 42 2.06 -23.70 -15.23
N GLU A 43 3.27 -23.20 -14.92
CA GLU A 43 3.41 -22.03 -14.08
C GLU A 43 2.65 -20.85 -14.69
N GLY A 44 1.81 -20.21 -13.90
CA GLY A 44 0.99 -19.08 -14.34
C GLY A 44 -0.43 -19.43 -14.77
N ALA A 45 -0.79 -20.72 -14.85
CA ALA A 45 -2.18 -21.15 -14.90
C ALA A 45 -2.88 -20.91 -13.55
N CYS A 46 -4.21 -20.71 -13.58
CA CYS A 46 -5.00 -20.67 -12.37
C CYS A 46 -4.88 -22.00 -11.63
N ARG A 47 -4.52 -21.97 -10.36
CA ARG A 47 -4.33 -23.18 -9.55
C ARG A 47 -5.58 -24.03 -9.31
N SER A 48 -6.76 -23.47 -9.57
CA SER A 48 -8.04 -24.10 -9.27
C SER A 48 -8.72 -24.64 -10.53
N CYS A 49 -8.77 -23.85 -11.62
CA CYS A 49 -9.42 -24.26 -12.87
C CYS A 49 -8.45 -24.45 -14.05
N GLY A 50 -7.17 -24.13 -13.92
CA GLY A 50 -6.17 -24.31 -14.97
C GLY A 50 -6.15 -23.25 -16.07
N VAL A 51 -7.06 -22.26 -16.05
CA VAL A 51 -7.10 -21.20 -17.09
C VAL A 51 -5.80 -20.39 -17.12
N LYS A 52 -5.34 -20.01 -18.32
CA LYS A 52 -4.14 -19.19 -18.54
C LYS A 52 -4.57 -17.83 -19.10
N LEU A 53 -4.64 -16.81 -18.26
CA LEU A 53 -5.14 -15.47 -18.64
C LEU A 53 -4.06 -14.38 -18.58
N VAL A 54 -2.92 -14.65 -17.94
CA VAL A 54 -1.90 -13.64 -17.65
C VAL A 54 -0.72 -13.81 -18.60
N ASP A 55 -0.34 -12.73 -19.27
CA ASP A 55 0.88 -12.65 -20.10
C ASP A 55 2.10 -12.44 -19.19
N TRP A 56 2.62 -13.55 -18.66
CA TRP A 56 3.78 -13.53 -17.76
C TRP A 56 5.06 -13.00 -18.40
N PRO A 57 5.42 -13.36 -19.65
CA PRO A 57 6.57 -12.76 -20.33
C PRO A 57 6.51 -11.23 -20.37
N ARG A 58 5.34 -10.65 -20.64
CA ARG A 58 5.14 -9.19 -20.65
C ARG A 58 5.28 -8.58 -19.25
N ILE A 59 4.60 -9.12 -18.24
CA ILE A 59 4.65 -8.60 -16.86
C ILE A 59 6.08 -8.66 -16.27
N ARG A 60 6.83 -9.72 -16.59
CA ARG A 60 8.20 -9.92 -16.06
C ARG A 60 9.25 -9.00 -16.66
N GLN A 61 8.90 -8.17 -17.65
CA GLN A 61 9.78 -7.10 -18.14
C GLN A 61 9.89 -5.95 -17.12
N LEU A 62 8.93 -5.84 -16.20
CA LEU A 62 8.90 -4.79 -15.17
C LEU A 62 8.92 -3.36 -15.75
N ASP A 63 8.30 -3.17 -16.91
CA ASP A 63 8.23 -1.89 -17.59
C ASP A 63 7.24 -0.94 -16.89
N PRO A 64 7.69 0.21 -16.34
CA PRO A 64 6.80 1.20 -15.76
C PRO A 64 5.81 1.81 -16.77
N ALA A 65 6.15 1.85 -18.07
CA ALA A 65 5.27 2.36 -19.11
C ALA A 65 4.07 1.42 -19.35
N ASP A 66 4.24 0.12 -19.10
CA ASP A 66 3.21 -0.90 -19.27
C ASP A 66 2.48 -1.28 -17.96
N ALA A 67 2.71 -0.51 -16.89
CA ALA A 67 2.14 -0.79 -15.56
C ALA A 67 0.60 -0.90 -15.54
N ALA A 68 -0.11 -0.21 -16.44
CA ALA A 68 -1.56 -0.31 -16.55
C ALA A 68 -2.03 -1.71 -17.02
N HIS A 69 -1.28 -2.34 -17.92
CA HIS A 69 -1.54 -3.73 -18.33
C HIS A 69 -1.37 -4.68 -17.14
N THR A 70 -0.27 -4.54 -16.39
CA THR A 70 -0.03 -5.33 -15.17
C THR A 70 -1.17 -5.20 -14.17
N LEU A 71 -1.66 -3.98 -13.90
CA LEU A 71 -2.78 -3.78 -12.96
C LEU A 71 -4.07 -4.46 -13.44
N THR A 72 -4.36 -4.39 -14.74
CA THR A 72 -5.51 -5.09 -15.33
C THR A 72 -5.40 -6.60 -15.13
N ALA A 73 -4.23 -7.18 -15.40
CA ALA A 73 -3.99 -8.61 -15.19
C ALA A 73 -4.07 -9.00 -13.69
N MET A 74 -3.55 -8.17 -12.80
CA MET A 74 -3.62 -8.40 -11.35
C MET A 74 -5.05 -8.48 -10.83
N ARG A 75 -5.98 -7.68 -11.37
CA ARG A 75 -7.40 -7.68 -10.97
C ARG A 75 -8.13 -8.98 -11.32
N LEU A 76 -7.55 -9.86 -12.15
CA LEU A 76 -8.06 -11.21 -12.37
C LEU A 76 -7.79 -12.14 -11.17
N GLU A 77 -6.89 -11.79 -10.25
CA GLU A 77 -6.65 -12.57 -9.04
C GLU A 77 -7.56 -12.12 -7.89
N LEU A 78 -8.28 -13.06 -7.27
CA LEU A 78 -9.29 -12.79 -6.24
C LEU A 78 -8.75 -11.95 -5.08
N ILE A 79 -7.55 -12.25 -4.56
CA ILE A 79 -6.97 -11.49 -3.45
C ILE A 79 -6.64 -10.05 -3.86
N ARG A 80 -6.19 -9.82 -5.10
CA ARG A 80 -5.87 -8.47 -5.60
C ARG A 80 -7.14 -7.71 -5.92
N HIS A 81 -8.12 -8.37 -6.53
CA HIS A 81 -9.46 -7.83 -6.73
C HIS A 81 -10.08 -7.39 -5.41
N HIS A 82 -9.97 -8.20 -4.35
CA HIS A 82 -10.44 -7.81 -3.02
C HIS A 82 -9.77 -6.51 -2.55
N PHE A 83 -8.44 -6.45 -2.49
CA PHE A 83 -7.75 -5.24 -2.06
C PHE A 83 -7.95 -4.04 -3.00
N TRP A 84 -8.27 -4.30 -4.27
CA TRP A 84 -8.69 -3.28 -5.21
C TRP A 84 -10.03 -2.64 -4.85
N HIS A 85 -10.94 -3.36 -4.19
CA HIS A 85 -12.30 -2.89 -3.93
C HIS A 85 -12.61 -2.64 -2.45
N VAL A 86 -11.74 -3.06 -1.51
CA VAL A 86 -11.87 -2.67 -0.10
C VAL A 86 -11.93 -1.14 0.01
N ALA A 87 -12.91 -0.64 0.74
CA ALA A 87 -13.06 0.79 1.01
C ALA A 87 -11.80 1.36 1.66
N ILE A 88 -11.31 2.49 1.15
CA ILE A 88 -10.21 3.21 1.76
C ILE A 88 -10.79 3.98 2.95
N ASP A 89 -10.27 3.71 4.15
CA ASP A 89 -10.71 4.40 5.36
C ASP A 89 -10.48 5.92 5.31
N GLU A 90 -11.31 6.66 6.03
CA GLU A 90 -11.31 8.12 6.03
C GLU A 90 -9.94 8.71 6.44
N ASP A 91 -9.28 8.12 7.44
CA ASP A 91 -7.94 8.52 7.87
C ASP A 91 -6.91 8.43 6.73
N ALA A 92 -6.96 7.36 5.94
CA ALA A 92 -6.11 7.18 4.78
C ALA A 92 -6.41 8.23 3.69
N VAL A 93 -7.69 8.55 3.45
CA VAL A 93 -8.11 9.60 2.51
C VAL A 93 -7.62 10.98 2.97
N VAL A 94 -7.84 11.35 4.23
CA VAL A 94 -7.40 12.62 4.80
C VAL A 94 -5.88 12.77 4.70
N LYS A 95 -5.12 11.73 5.06
CA LYS A 95 -3.65 11.74 4.94
C LYS A 95 -3.18 11.84 3.49
N ALA A 96 -3.87 11.18 2.55
CA ALA A 96 -3.59 11.28 1.13
C ALA A 96 -3.82 12.72 0.63
N ARG A 97 -4.99 13.32 0.92
CA ARG A 97 -5.32 14.70 0.50
C ARG A 97 -4.38 15.75 1.08
N ARG A 98 -4.01 15.62 2.37
CA ARG A 98 -3.00 16.49 3.01
C ARG A 98 -1.61 16.39 2.37
N LYS A 99 -1.31 15.27 1.72
CA LYS A 99 -0.03 15.00 1.08
C LYS A 99 -0.03 15.37 -0.41
N GLY A 100 -1.17 15.24 -1.09
CA GLY A 100 -1.30 15.46 -2.54
C GLY A 100 -0.61 14.39 -3.37
N LYS A 101 -0.80 14.45 -4.69
CA LYS A 101 -0.14 13.55 -5.67
C LYS A 101 1.37 13.67 -5.60
N THR A 102 1.93 14.89 -5.68
CA THR A 102 3.38 15.14 -5.62
C THR A 102 4.00 14.58 -4.33
N GLY A 103 3.35 14.78 -3.19
CA GLY A 103 3.84 14.25 -1.91
C GLY A 103 3.75 12.72 -1.79
N LEU A 104 2.80 12.08 -2.49
CA LEU A 104 2.67 10.62 -2.55
C LEU A 104 3.71 10.02 -3.49
N GLU A 105 4.00 10.65 -4.64
CA GLU A 105 5.08 10.26 -5.55
C GLU A 105 6.43 10.20 -4.82
N ALA A 106 6.68 11.14 -3.90
CA ALA A 106 7.88 11.12 -3.06
C ALA A 106 7.82 10.09 -1.90
N ALA A 107 6.62 9.71 -1.44
CA ALA A 107 6.44 8.87 -0.25
C ALA A 107 6.37 7.37 -0.56
N VAL A 108 5.79 6.99 -1.71
CA VAL A 108 5.67 5.61 -2.16
C VAL A 108 7.02 4.89 -2.27
N PRO A 109 8.04 5.40 -3.00
CA PRO A 109 9.33 4.71 -3.11
C PRO A 109 10.04 4.60 -1.75
N LYS A 110 9.92 5.62 -0.88
CA LYS A 110 10.45 5.56 0.50
C LYS A 110 9.81 4.42 1.28
N ARG A 111 8.49 4.28 1.19
CA ARG A 111 7.76 3.19 1.84
C ARG A 111 8.20 1.82 1.31
N ILE A 112 8.26 1.63 -0.01
CA ILE A 112 8.69 0.36 -0.63
C ILE A 112 10.09 -0.02 -0.13
N ARG A 113 11.05 0.91 -0.17
CA ARG A 113 12.42 0.67 0.32
C ARG A 113 12.43 0.27 1.80
N GLN A 114 11.67 0.97 2.64
CA GLN A 114 11.61 0.71 4.08
C GLN A 114 10.94 -0.62 4.42
N SER A 115 9.83 -0.96 3.78
CA SER A 115 9.04 -2.14 4.16
C SER A 115 9.52 -3.43 3.53
N VAL A 116 10.02 -3.38 2.29
CA VAL A 116 10.26 -4.59 1.45
C VAL A 116 11.52 -4.49 0.58
N GLY A 117 12.27 -3.38 0.66
CA GLY A 117 13.45 -3.16 -0.19
C GLY A 117 14.74 -3.80 0.28
N LYS A 118 14.85 -4.19 1.55
CA LYS A 118 16.02 -4.89 2.09
C LYS A 118 16.05 -6.36 1.64
N GLU A 119 17.23 -6.97 1.67
CA GLU A 119 17.41 -8.41 1.41
C GLU A 119 16.52 -9.29 2.30
N LYS A 120 16.46 -8.95 3.59
CA LYS A 120 15.67 -9.63 4.62
C LYS A 120 14.76 -8.61 5.33
N PRO A 121 13.59 -8.28 4.76
CA PRO A 121 12.68 -7.33 5.40
C PRO A 121 12.14 -7.85 6.72
N PHE A 122 11.91 -6.95 7.66
CA PHE A 122 11.36 -7.30 8.97
C PHE A 122 9.92 -7.85 8.82
N ARG A 123 9.66 -9.02 9.42
CA ARG A 123 8.37 -9.73 9.33
C ARG A 123 7.90 -9.98 7.89
N ASP A 124 8.84 -10.21 6.96
CA ASP A 124 8.49 -10.54 5.58
C ASP A 124 7.58 -11.77 5.50
N GLY A 125 6.60 -11.71 4.60
CA GLY A 125 5.60 -12.76 4.41
C GLY A 125 4.52 -12.85 5.51
N GLN A 126 4.65 -12.10 6.61
CA GLN A 126 3.58 -11.95 7.59
C GLN A 126 2.56 -10.91 7.13
N GLN A 127 1.38 -10.91 7.75
CA GLN A 127 0.39 -9.89 7.49
C GLN A 127 0.94 -8.50 7.85
N THR A 128 0.85 -7.56 6.89
CA THR A 128 1.23 -6.16 7.06
C THR A 128 -0.03 -5.28 7.20
N PRO A 129 0.06 -4.11 7.85
CA PRO A 129 -1.08 -3.19 7.93
C PRO A 129 -1.58 -2.85 6.52
N PHE A 130 -2.89 -2.84 6.33
CA PHE A 130 -3.53 -2.48 5.05
C PHE A 130 -4.46 -1.26 5.15
N VAL A 131 -4.64 -0.68 6.35
CA VAL A 131 -5.51 0.47 6.63
C VAL A 131 -4.74 1.66 7.22
N GLY A 132 -5.32 2.85 7.19
CA GLY A 132 -4.81 4.08 7.79
C GLY A 132 -3.77 4.84 6.95
N ASN A 133 -3.38 4.30 5.79
CA ASN A 133 -2.53 4.96 4.79
C ASN A 133 -2.78 4.34 3.41
N VAL A 134 -3.07 5.17 2.40
CA VAL A 134 -3.40 4.72 1.04
C VAL A 134 -2.32 3.85 0.39
N ILE A 135 -1.04 4.07 0.73
CA ILE A 135 0.08 3.28 0.21
C ILE A 135 -0.05 1.81 0.66
N TYR A 136 -0.71 1.54 1.79
CA TYR A 136 -0.85 0.18 2.30
C TYR A 136 -1.85 -0.61 1.45
N TYR A 137 -2.98 0.01 1.12
CA TYR A 137 -3.94 -0.54 0.16
C TYR A 137 -3.28 -0.81 -1.19
N ALA A 138 -2.50 0.17 -1.69
CA ALA A 138 -1.76 0.02 -2.93
C ALA A 138 -0.78 -1.17 -2.89
N GLN A 139 -0.04 -1.36 -1.79
CA GLN A 139 0.91 -2.47 -1.68
C GLN A 139 0.24 -3.84 -1.76
N HIS A 140 -0.93 -3.99 -1.14
CA HIS A 140 -1.68 -5.24 -1.16
C HIS A 140 -2.34 -5.50 -2.52
N ALA A 141 -2.92 -4.46 -3.14
CA ALA A 141 -3.52 -4.57 -4.47
C ALA A 141 -2.48 -4.89 -5.56
N THR A 142 -1.24 -4.38 -5.42
CA THR A 142 -0.17 -4.49 -6.44
C THR A 142 0.88 -5.57 -6.14
N ALA A 143 0.57 -6.49 -5.22
CA ALA A 143 1.47 -7.58 -4.82
C ALA A 143 2.87 -7.12 -4.36
N SER A 144 2.97 -5.90 -3.80
CA SER A 144 4.21 -5.29 -3.30
C SER A 144 4.26 -5.19 -1.77
N CYS A 145 3.41 -5.96 -1.08
CA CYS A 145 3.31 -6.00 0.38
C CYS A 145 4.32 -6.94 1.08
N CYS A 146 4.89 -7.92 0.36
CA CYS A 146 5.95 -8.81 0.87
C CYS A 146 6.75 -9.42 -0.30
N ARG A 147 7.95 -9.96 -0.02
CA ARG A 147 8.82 -10.53 -1.07
C ARG A 147 8.22 -11.78 -1.74
N THR A 148 7.38 -12.53 -1.02
CA THR A 148 6.67 -13.68 -1.61
C THR A 148 5.65 -13.24 -2.67
N CYS A 149 4.98 -12.11 -2.47
CA CYS A 149 4.08 -11.56 -3.47
C CYS A 149 4.87 -11.02 -4.68
N MET A 150 6.01 -10.36 -4.44
CA MET A 150 6.86 -9.84 -5.51
C MET A 150 7.50 -10.93 -6.36
N GLU A 151 8.03 -11.97 -5.73
CA GLU A 151 8.60 -13.13 -6.43
C GLU A 151 7.56 -13.80 -7.33
N TYR A 152 6.34 -13.94 -6.82
CA TYR A 152 5.24 -14.55 -7.56
C TYR A 152 4.79 -13.67 -8.74
N TRP A 153 4.38 -12.43 -8.50
CA TRP A 153 3.78 -11.60 -9.55
C TRP A 153 4.79 -10.94 -10.47
N HIS A 154 5.89 -10.48 -9.90
CA HIS A 154 6.87 -9.63 -10.58
C HIS A 154 8.16 -10.39 -10.93
N GLY A 155 8.30 -11.65 -10.50
CA GLY A 155 9.54 -12.40 -10.73
C GLY A 155 10.76 -11.82 -10.00
N ILE A 156 10.56 -10.89 -9.06
CA ILE A 156 11.65 -10.27 -8.30
C ILE A 156 12.11 -11.25 -7.20
N PRO A 157 13.34 -11.79 -7.28
CA PRO A 157 13.79 -12.89 -6.41
C PRO A 157 14.02 -12.41 -4.98
N LYS A 158 13.78 -13.29 -4.00
CA LYS A 158 14.16 -13.07 -2.59
C LYS A 158 15.68 -13.09 -2.41
N GLY A 159 16.13 -12.67 -1.22
CA GLY A 159 17.55 -12.80 -0.86
C GLY A 159 18.47 -11.77 -1.50
N ARG A 160 17.92 -10.68 -2.06
CA ARG A 160 18.67 -9.47 -2.42
C ARG A 160 17.84 -8.21 -2.18
N ALA A 161 18.52 -7.08 -2.06
CA ALA A 161 17.86 -5.78 -2.03
C ALA A 161 17.13 -5.50 -3.36
N LEU A 162 16.09 -4.66 -3.30
CA LEU A 162 15.47 -4.11 -4.50
C LEU A 162 16.43 -3.17 -5.23
N THR A 163 16.43 -3.24 -6.55
CA THR A 163 17.11 -2.23 -7.39
C THR A 163 16.27 -0.96 -7.47
N ASP A 164 16.87 0.13 -7.92
CA ASP A 164 16.14 1.40 -8.10
C ASP A 164 15.05 1.28 -9.16
N ALA A 165 15.32 0.58 -10.27
CA ALA A 165 14.33 0.31 -11.31
C ALA A 165 13.14 -0.51 -10.80
N GLU A 166 13.38 -1.52 -9.94
CA GLU A 166 12.29 -2.29 -9.33
C GLU A 166 11.46 -1.43 -8.37
N VAL A 167 12.10 -0.55 -7.60
CA VAL A 167 11.38 0.40 -6.73
C VAL A 167 10.55 1.36 -7.56
N GLU A 168 11.08 1.88 -8.66
CA GLU A 168 10.37 2.77 -9.58
C GLU A 168 9.14 2.08 -10.19
N TYR A 169 9.32 0.88 -10.76
CA TYR A 169 8.22 0.07 -11.30
C TYR A 169 7.11 -0.20 -10.28
N LEU A 170 7.48 -0.66 -9.07
CA LEU A 170 6.50 -0.92 -8.01
C LEU A 170 5.83 0.38 -7.53
N SER A 171 6.56 1.50 -7.53
CA SER A 171 6.00 2.81 -7.20
C SER A 171 4.99 3.28 -8.24
N ARG A 172 5.25 3.01 -9.53
CA ARG A 172 4.34 3.32 -10.63
C ARG A 172 3.02 2.57 -10.50
N LEU A 173 3.07 1.26 -10.22
CA LEU A 173 1.87 0.45 -9.95
C LEU A 173 1.05 1.03 -8.77
N ALA A 174 1.73 1.38 -7.67
CA ALA A 174 1.08 1.94 -6.50
C ALA A 174 0.43 3.31 -6.79
N MET A 175 1.10 4.19 -7.55
CA MET A 175 0.55 5.50 -7.91
C MET A 175 -0.64 5.38 -8.88
N LEU A 176 -0.62 4.43 -9.82
CA LEU A 176 -1.78 4.15 -10.67
C LEU A 176 -2.98 3.68 -9.84
N PHE A 177 -2.78 2.75 -8.90
CA PHE A 177 -3.83 2.36 -7.95
C PHE A 177 -4.39 3.58 -7.19
N ILE A 178 -3.52 4.40 -6.61
CA ILE A 178 -3.94 5.57 -5.80
C ILE A 178 -4.75 6.54 -6.66
N THR A 179 -4.31 6.78 -7.90
CA THR A 179 -4.94 7.74 -8.81
C THR A 179 -6.33 7.27 -9.25
N GLU A 180 -6.49 5.98 -9.54
CA GLU A 180 -7.80 5.42 -9.88
C GLU A 180 -8.75 5.37 -8.66
N ARG A 181 -8.22 5.02 -7.48
CA ARG A 181 -9.03 4.88 -6.26
C ARG A 181 -9.38 6.20 -5.58
N LEU A 182 -8.60 7.26 -5.83
CA LEU A 182 -8.80 8.62 -5.31
C LEU A 182 -8.68 9.63 -6.48
N PRO A 183 -9.66 9.67 -7.40
CA PRO A 183 -9.58 10.51 -8.60
C PRO A 183 -9.49 12.01 -8.28
N ASP A 184 -10.14 12.45 -7.19
CA ASP A 184 -10.20 13.84 -6.74
C ASP A 184 -8.99 14.27 -5.88
N LEU A 185 -7.92 13.48 -5.88
CA LEU A 185 -6.72 13.83 -5.12
C LEU A 185 -6.06 15.09 -5.72
N PRO A 186 -5.81 16.15 -4.92
CA PRO A 186 -5.18 17.36 -5.42
C PRO A 186 -3.73 17.10 -5.82
N GLN A 187 -3.20 17.89 -6.77
CA GLN A 187 -1.80 17.76 -7.18
C GLN A 187 -0.86 18.01 -6.00
N GLU A 188 -1.08 19.10 -5.28
CA GLU A 188 -0.35 19.47 -4.07
C GLU A 188 -1.16 19.18 -2.82
N GLY A 189 -0.46 18.98 -1.70
CA GLY A 189 -1.10 18.69 -0.43
C GLY A 189 -1.97 19.84 0.08
N GLU A 190 -3.19 19.51 0.50
CA GLU A 190 -4.05 20.47 1.19
C GLU A 190 -3.43 20.85 2.53
N ARG A 191 -3.02 22.12 2.66
CA ARG A 191 -2.61 22.66 3.94
C ARG A 191 -3.81 22.58 4.87
N ALA A 192 -3.64 21.95 6.03
CA ALA A 192 -4.61 22.12 7.10
C ALA A 192 -4.71 23.62 7.35
N THR A 193 -5.88 24.22 7.11
CA THR A 193 -6.17 25.52 7.67
C THR A 193 -6.00 25.33 9.18
N ARG A 194 -4.94 25.91 9.72
CA ARG A 194 -4.73 25.94 11.16
C ARG A 194 -5.91 26.74 11.68
N LYS A 195 -6.98 26.09 12.15
CA LYS A 195 -7.98 26.76 13.00
C LYS A 195 -7.21 27.14 14.25
N TYR A 196 -6.62 28.34 14.21
CA TYR A 196 -6.03 28.96 15.38
C TYR A 196 -7.19 29.15 16.35
N GLY A 197 -7.15 28.41 17.45
CA GLY A 197 -8.23 28.41 18.43
C GLY A 197 -8.46 29.82 18.94
N GLU A 198 -9.71 30.26 18.86
CA GLU A 198 -10.27 31.22 19.81
C GLU A 198 -10.04 30.71 21.23
N LYS A 199 -9.20 31.42 21.97
CA LYS A 199 -9.05 31.52 23.44
C LYS A 199 -7.85 32.48 23.62
N SER A 200 -7.95 33.69 24.16
CA SER A 200 -8.75 34.19 25.26
C SER A 200 -8.68 35.73 25.25
N GLN A 201 -9.80 36.42 25.01
CA GLN A 201 -10.00 37.78 25.51
C GLN A 201 -10.84 37.68 26.79
N SER A 202 -10.18 37.54 27.93
CA SER A 202 -10.76 37.90 29.22
C SER A 202 -9.63 38.29 30.17
N LEU A 203 -9.30 39.58 30.18
CA LEU A 203 -8.69 40.32 31.29
C LEU A 203 -8.62 41.80 30.85
N ALA A 204 -9.79 42.42 30.75
CA ALA A 204 -9.93 43.87 30.65
C ALA A 204 -11.33 44.27 31.15
N ALA A 205 -11.56 44.11 32.46
CA ALA A 205 -12.66 44.78 33.17
C ALA A 205 -12.34 44.74 34.67
N GLY A 206 -11.90 45.88 35.20
CA GLY A 206 -11.58 46.08 36.61
C GLY A 206 -10.96 47.44 36.82
N GLY A 207 -11.64 48.48 36.32
CA GLY A 207 -11.24 49.86 36.51
C GLY A 207 -11.86 50.46 37.77
N ARG A 208 -11.02 51.23 38.48
CA ARG A 208 -11.28 52.39 39.35
C ARG A 208 -11.92 52.12 40.72
N ASP A 209 -11.25 52.58 41.78
CA ASP A 209 -11.60 53.87 42.39
C ASP A 209 -10.50 54.40 43.33
N ALA A 210 -10.54 55.72 43.50
CA ALA A 210 -9.58 56.60 44.16
C ALA A 210 -9.97 56.95 45.61
N ALA A 211 -8.98 57.24 46.45
CA ALA A 211 -8.98 58.16 47.61
C ALA A 211 -7.54 58.11 48.19
N HIS A 212 -6.69 59.14 48.18
CA HIS A 212 -6.69 60.46 48.83
C HIS A 212 -6.63 60.42 50.37
N THR A 213 -5.74 61.27 50.93
CA THR A 213 -5.43 61.60 52.34
C THR A 213 -4.66 60.51 53.13
N ASP A 214 -3.55 60.76 53.82
CA ASP A 214 -2.87 61.98 54.33
C ASP A 214 -1.35 61.71 54.36
#